data_AF-X1LG00-F1
#
_entry.id   AF-X1LG00-F1
#
_cell.length_a   1.000
_cell.length_b   1.000
_cell.length_c   1.000
_cell.angle_alpha   90.00
_cell.angle_beta   90.00
_cell.angle_gamma   90.00
#
_symmetry.space_group_name_H-M   'P 1'
#
loop_
_entity.id
_entity.type
_entity.pdbx_description
1 polymer ?
#
loop_
_entity_poly.entity_id
_entity_poly.type
_entity_poly.pdbx_seq_one_letter_code
_entity_poly.pdbx_strand_id
1 'polypeptide(L)'
;KDITIACIDKGIPVLIEKPIAESVQSAQKIINKSKKKKISVCIGHIERFNPVVQQLKKLIKQNRFGRIISISSKRVGLYPPQVSDVDVIIDLAVHDIDVCNFLLEKEPQSVYARAGKALNSKRFDYSDIFLNYNGVDVLLQVNWITPVKVRELTLTGIKCYAELSYLNQTLRLYKKGGLVNLVFLVFLVFLVSLVFLVYLVYFPVRDRKRFNPVRKLNLKDIRVEHNILLFISNGV
;
A
#
# COMPACT_ATOMS: atom_id res chain seq x y z
N LYS A 1 -23.27 1.17 6.46
CA LYS A 1 -23.84 -0.14 6.85
C LYS A 1 -25.06 -0.55 6.02
N ASP A 2 -26.17 0.19 6.05
CA ASP A 2 -27.46 -0.27 5.48
C ASP A 2 -27.41 -0.48 3.96
N ILE A 3 -26.74 0.42 3.23
CA ILE A 3 -26.49 0.28 1.78
C ILE A 3 -25.74 -1.03 1.47
N THR A 4 -24.66 -1.31 2.22
CA THR A 4 -23.88 -2.55 2.08
C THR A 4 -24.73 -3.78 2.29
N ILE A 5 -25.55 -3.80 3.34
CA ILE A 5 -26.43 -4.93 3.64
C ILE A 5 -27.45 -5.14 2.51
N ALA A 6 -28.04 -4.06 1.99
CA ALA A 6 -28.98 -4.13 0.87
C ALA A 6 -28.33 -4.72 -0.40
N CYS A 7 -27.08 -4.35 -0.72
CA CYS A 7 -26.33 -4.94 -1.83
C CYS A 7 -26.07 -6.44 -1.60
N ILE A 8 -25.63 -6.84 -0.40
CA ILE A 8 -25.41 -8.24 -0.05
C ILE A 8 -26.70 -9.06 -0.14
N ASP A 9 -27.83 -8.50 0.29
CA ASP A 9 -29.13 -9.18 0.20
C ASP A 9 -29.58 -9.43 -1.23
N LYS A 10 -29.19 -8.55 -2.16
CA LYS A 10 -29.38 -8.71 -3.61
C LYS A 10 -28.30 -9.58 -4.29
N GLY A 11 -27.35 -10.13 -3.54
CA GLY A 11 -26.28 -10.97 -4.08
C GLY A 11 -25.19 -10.20 -4.84
N ILE A 12 -25.07 -8.89 -4.61
CA ILE A 12 -24.12 -8.02 -5.32
C ILE A 12 -22.83 -7.91 -4.50
N PRO A 13 -21.66 -8.28 -5.05
CA PRO A 13 -20.36 -8.03 -4.42
C PRO A 13 -20.13 -6.54 -4.17
N VAL A 14 -19.50 -6.20 -3.04
CA VAL A 14 -19.36 -4.79 -2.61
C VAL A 14 -17.89 -4.45 -2.37
N LEU A 15 -17.45 -3.32 -2.93
CA LEU A 15 -16.25 -2.62 -2.49
C LEU A 15 -16.69 -1.46 -1.59
N ILE A 16 -16.25 -1.45 -0.34
CA ILE A 16 -16.58 -0.42 0.65
C ILE A 16 -15.33 0.43 0.85
N GLU A 17 -15.44 1.75 0.70
CA GLU A 17 -14.36 2.65 1.11
C GLU A 17 -14.06 2.49 2.60
N LYS A 18 -12.79 2.69 2.98
CA LYS A 18 -12.41 2.65 4.40
C LYS A 18 -13.09 3.81 5.16
N PRO A 19 -13.50 3.62 6.42
CA PRO A 19 -13.54 2.35 7.16
C PRO A 19 -14.76 1.49 6.77
N ILE A 20 -14.69 0.18 7.07
CA ILE A 20 -15.78 -0.78 6.79
C ILE A 20 -17.16 -0.33 7.31
N ALA A 21 -17.20 0.30 8.48
CA ALA A 21 -18.40 0.81 9.12
C ALA A 21 -18.04 1.83 10.23
N GLU A 22 -19.05 2.51 10.74
CA GLU A 22 -18.99 3.48 11.84
C GLU A 22 -18.78 2.86 13.23
N SER A 23 -19.05 1.56 13.38
CA SER A 23 -18.89 0.84 14.64
C SER A 23 -18.49 -0.61 14.39
N VAL A 24 -17.87 -1.23 15.42
CA VAL A 24 -17.50 -2.66 15.39
C VAL A 24 -18.72 -3.54 15.22
N GLN A 25 -19.85 -3.20 15.86
CA GLN A 25 -21.11 -3.93 15.75
C GLN A 25 -21.65 -3.88 14.31
N SER A 26 -21.60 -2.72 13.66
CA SER A 26 -21.99 -2.56 12.26
C SER A 26 -21.07 -3.32 11.31
N ALA A 27 -19.75 -3.28 11.54
CA ALA A 27 -18.77 -4.05 10.80
C ALA A 27 -19.05 -5.56 10.92
N GLN A 28 -19.32 -6.05 12.13
CA GLN A 28 -19.62 -7.45 12.39
C GLN A 28 -20.91 -7.90 11.68
N LYS A 29 -21.94 -7.05 11.62
CA LYS A 29 -23.16 -7.32 10.86
C LYS A 29 -22.87 -7.50 9.38
N ILE A 30 -22.04 -6.63 8.79
CA ILE A 30 -21.63 -6.73 7.38
C ILE A 30 -20.87 -8.04 7.14
N ILE A 31 -19.88 -8.35 7.98
CA ILE A 31 -19.05 -9.56 7.88
C ILE A 31 -19.93 -10.82 7.98
N ASN A 32 -20.79 -10.90 8.99
CA ASN A 32 -21.66 -12.07 9.21
C ASN A 32 -22.63 -12.26 8.03
N LYS A 33 -23.19 -11.18 7.51
CA LYS A 33 -24.11 -11.22 6.37
C LYS A 33 -23.40 -11.67 5.09
N SER A 34 -22.23 -11.10 4.81
CA SER A 34 -21.37 -11.48 3.68
C SER A 34 -21.03 -12.97 3.72
N LYS A 35 -20.60 -13.50 4.88
CA LYS A 35 -20.35 -14.93 5.08
C LYS A 35 -21.60 -15.79 4.85
N LYS A 36 -22.74 -15.42 5.45
CA LYS A 36 -24.00 -16.16 5.32
C LYS A 36 -24.50 -16.24 3.88
N LYS A 37 -24.36 -15.15 3.12
CA LYS A 37 -24.80 -15.05 1.73
C LYS A 37 -23.74 -15.47 0.71
N LYS A 38 -22.52 -15.78 1.16
CA LYS A 38 -21.34 -16.07 0.32
C LYS A 38 -21.06 -14.97 -0.71
N ILE A 39 -21.22 -13.71 -0.30
CA ILE A 39 -20.98 -12.54 -1.16
C ILE A 39 -19.66 -11.89 -0.76
N SER A 40 -18.78 -11.68 -1.75
CA SER A 40 -17.50 -11.01 -1.54
C SER A 40 -17.71 -9.55 -1.12
N VAL A 41 -17.07 -9.18 -0.03
CA VAL A 41 -16.96 -7.79 0.44
C VAL A 41 -15.50 -7.44 0.54
N CYS A 42 -15.09 -6.39 -0.18
CA CYS A 42 -13.74 -5.86 -0.16
C CYS A 42 -13.75 -4.49 0.52
N ILE A 43 -12.70 -4.18 1.28
CA ILE A 43 -12.50 -2.86 1.88
C ILE A 43 -11.42 -2.12 1.08
N GLY A 44 -11.61 -0.82 0.86
CA GLY A 44 -10.74 0.09 0.10
C GLY A 44 -9.37 0.36 0.74
N HIS A 45 -8.68 -0.68 1.22
CA HIS A 45 -7.29 -0.60 1.69
C HIS A 45 -6.32 -0.53 0.50
N ILE A 46 -6.37 0.58 -0.24
CA ILE A 46 -5.65 0.76 -1.50
C ILE A 46 -4.13 0.62 -1.36
N GLU A 47 -3.57 0.96 -0.20
CA GLU A 47 -2.12 0.95 0.03
C GLU A 47 -1.53 -0.47 0.01
N ARG A 48 -2.36 -1.52 0.20
CA ARG A 48 -1.93 -2.90 -0.04
C ARG A 48 -1.48 -3.10 -1.48
N PHE A 49 -2.10 -2.45 -2.44
CA PHE A 49 -1.82 -2.59 -3.87
C PHE A 49 -0.72 -1.63 -4.36
N ASN A 50 -0.21 -0.78 -3.48
CA ASN A 50 0.87 0.13 -3.80
C ASN A 50 2.13 -0.69 -4.19
N PRO A 51 2.72 -0.47 -5.38
CA PRO A 51 3.83 -1.29 -5.87
C PRO A 51 5.03 -1.37 -4.92
N VAL A 52 5.35 -0.28 -4.22
CA VAL A 52 6.46 -0.31 -3.25
C VAL A 52 6.13 -1.12 -2.00
N VAL A 53 4.86 -1.15 -1.57
CA VAL A 53 4.39 -2.01 -0.46
C VAL A 53 4.41 -3.47 -0.88
N GLN A 54 3.94 -3.78 -2.09
CA GLN A 54 4.01 -5.13 -2.66
C GLN A 54 5.46 -5.63 -2.78
N GLN A 55 6.37 -4.78 -3.23
CA GLN A 55 7.77 -5.12 -3.33
C GLN A 55 8.42 -5.33 -1.95
N LEU A 56 8.11 -4.47 -0.97
CA LEU A 56 8.55 -4.66 0.41
C LEU A 56 8.04 -6.00 0.97
N LYS A 57 6.76 -6.32 0.75
CA LYS A 57 6.16 -7.60 1.14
C LYS A 57 6.89 -8.79 0.55
N LYS A 58 7.22 -8.74 -0.74
CA LYS A 58 7.98 -9.79 -1.44
C LYS A 58 9.35 -9.99 -0.79
N LEU A 59 10.07 -8.92 -0.46
CA LEU A 59 11.39 -8.98 0.18
C LEU A 59 11.33 -9.55 1.60
N ILE A 60 10.26 -9.23 2.35
CA ILE A 60 9.98 -9.85 3.65
C ILE A 60 9.79 -11.36 3.49
N LYS A 61 8.94 -11.80 2.54
CA LYS A 61 8.72 -13.23 2.25
C LYS A 61 9.99 -13.97 1.84
N GLN A 62 10.91 -13.28 1.16
CA GLN A 62 12.23 -13.80 0.79
C GLN A 62 13.25 -13.79 1.95
N ASN A 63 12.81 -13.51 3.19
CA ASN A 63 13.64 -13.44 4.39
C ASN A 63 14.85 -12.50 4.27
N ARG A 64 14.73 -11.43 3.46
CA ARG A 64 15.84 -10.49 3.19
C ARG A 64 16.22 -9.67 4.41
N PHE A 65 15.28 -9.46 5.32
CA PHE A 65 15.44 -8.69 6.55
C PHE A 65 15.89 -9.54 7.74
N GLY A 66 15.80 -10.88 7.65
CA GLY A 66 15.89 -11.75 8.82
C GLY A 66 14.73 -11.48 9.77
N ARG A 67 14.99 -11.53 11.08
CA ARG A 67 14.03 -11.08 12.09
C ARG A 67 13.81 -9.57 11.96
N ILE A 68 12.55 -9.19 11.73
CA ILE A 68 12.09 -7.80 11.77
C ILE A 68 12.09 -7.34 13.23
N ILE A 69 12.60 -6.15 13.49
CA ILE A 69 12.68 -5.54 14.82
C ILE A 69 11.62 -4.46 14.97
N SER A 70 11.50 -3.58 13.97
CA SER A 70 10.56 -2.48 14.01
C SER A 70 10.10 -2.00 12.64
N ILE A 71 8.93 -1.36 12.64
CA ILE A 71 8.41 -0.57 11.51
C ILE A 71 8.09 0.83 12.04
N SER A 72 8.46 1.87 11.30
CA SER A 72 8.04 3.24 11.62
C SER A 72 7.32 3.84 10.42
N SER A 73 6.16 4.44 10.63
CA SER A 73 5.41 5.16 9.59
C SER A 73 5.23 6.61 9.98
N LYS A 74 5.38 7.49 8.99
CA LYS A 74 5.08 8.92 9.11
C LYS A 74 4.16 9.33 7.98
N ARG A 75 2.89 9.61 8.32
CA ARG A 75 1.85 10.05 7.39
C ARG A 75 1.28 11.38 7.88
N VAL A 76 1.92 12.46 7.45
CA VAL A 76 1.62 13.81 7.92
C VAL A 76 1.48 14.78 6.75
N GLY A 77 0.77 15.89 6.98
CA GLY A 77 0.60 16.96 6.01
C GLY A 77 -0.39 17.98 6.51
N LEU A 78 -0.75 18.95 5.66
CA LEU A 78 -1.77 19.94 5.99
C LEU A 78 -3.18 19.33 5.93
N TYR A 79 -4.06 19.89 6.75
CA TYR A 79 -5.46 19.52 6.85
C TYR A 79 -6.18 19.56 5.49
N PRO A 80 -6.69 18.42 5.00
CA PRO A 80 -7.47 18.41 3.77
C PRO A 80 -8.87 19.00 4.04
N PRO A 81 -9.32 20.04 3.31
CA PRO A 81 -10.63 20.66 3.55
C PRO A 81 -11.82 19.70 3.34
N GLN A 82 -11.61 18.59 2.64
CA GLN A 82 -12.65 17.61 2.31
C GLN A 82 -12.97 16.62 3.44
N VAL A 83 -12.14 16.51 4.48
CA VAL A 83 -12.39 15.59 5.59
C VAL A 83 -13.21 16.31 6.66
N SER A 84 -14.52 16.06 6.75
CA SER A 84 -15.41 16.79 7.66
C SER A 84 -15.81 16.01 8.91
N ASP A 85 -15.82 14.68 8.88
CA ASP A 85 -16.62 13.90 9.85
C ASP A 85 -15.84 12.83 10.63
N VAL A 86 -14.51 12.76 10.45
CA VAL A 86 -13.66 11.77 11.14
C VAL A 86 -12.40 12.40 11.74
N ASP A 87 -11.85 11.75 12.76
CA ASP A 87 -10.54 12.04 13.35
C ASP A 87 -9.39 11.56 12.47
N VAL A 88 -8.20 12.14 12.68
CA VAL A 88 -6.98 11.81 11.92
C VAL A 88 -6.59 10.32 12.00
N ILE A 89 -6.92 9.63 13.09
CA ILE A 89 -6.61 8.21 13.25
C ILE A 89 -7.41 7.36 12.26
N ILE A 90 -8.72 7.62 12.16
CA ILE A 90 -9.61 6.88 11.26
C ILE A 90 -9.33 7.24 9.81
N ASP A 91 -8.95 8.49 9.53
CA ASP A 91 -8.63 8.90 8.16
C ASP A 91 -7.26 8.40 7.70
N LEU A 92 -6.21 8.63 8.49
CA LEU A 92 -4.82 8.40 8.09
C LEU A 92 -4.23 7.12 8.67
N ALA A 93 -4.30 6.91 9.99
CA ALA A 93 -3.58 5.80 10.63
C ALA A 93 -4.09 4.43 10.18
N VAL A 94 -5.38 4.32 9.82
CA VAL A 94 -5.96 3.09 9.28
C VAL A 94 -5.20 2.53 8.08
N HIS A 95 -4.60 3.39 7.24
CA HIS A 95 -3.80 2.96 6.11
C HIS A 95 -2.52 2.24 6.55
N ASP A 96 -1.82 2.81 7.53
CA ASP A 96 -0.52 2.28 7.95
C ASP A 96 -0.67 1.09 8.91
N ILE A 97 -1.72 1.07 9.74
CA ILE A 97 -2.11 -0.11 10.52
C ILE A 97 -2.40 -1.27 9.58
N ASP A 98 -3.18 -1.03 8.54
CA ASP A 98 -3.50 -2.04 7.53
C ASP A 98 -2.26 -2.56 6.80
N VAL A 99 -1.37 -1.65 6.37
CA VAL A 99 -0.10 -2.02 5.73
C VAL A 99 0.76 -2.84 6.69
N CYS A 100 0.84 -2.50 7.98
CA CYS A 100 1.59 -3.29 8.95
C CYS A 100 1.00 -4.69 9.13
N ASN A 101 -0.32 -4.82 9.27
CA ASN A 101 -1.02 -6.11 9.30
C ASN A 101 -0.72 -6.94 8.04
N PHE A 102 -0.78 -6.30 6.87
CA PHE A 102 -0.49 -6.92 5.59
C PHE A 102 0.98 -7.39 5.47
N LEU A 103 1.93 -6.55 5.87
CA LEU A 103 3.37 -6.86 5.81
C LEU A 103 3.75 -7.97 6.77
N LEU A 104 3.23 -7.93 8.00
CA LEU A 104 3.55 -8.87 9.08
C LEU A 104 2.68 -10.14 9.07
N GLU A 105 1.57 -10.16 8.34
CA GLU A 105 0.58 -11.26 8.35
C GLU A 105 0.07 -11.58 9.77
N LYS A 106 -0.07 -10.54 10.60
CA LYS A 106 -0.45 -10.61 12.02
C LYS A 106 -1.27 -9.38 12.41
N GLU A 107 -1.91 -9.45 13.57
CA GLU A 107 -2.55 -8.33 14.24
C GLU A 107 -1.74 -7.91 15.48
N PRO A 108 -1.83 -6.65 15.92
CA PRO A 108 -1.11 -6.19 17.10
C PRO A 108 -1.70 -6.81 18.38
N GLN A 109 -0.83 -7.16 19.34
CA GLN A 109 -1.20 -7.69 20.65
C GLN A 109 -1.49 -6.60 21.67
N SER A 110 -0.86 -5.43 21.51
CA SER A 110 -1.10 -4.27 22.37
C SER A 110 -0.97 -2.97 21.60
N VAL A 111 -1.64 -1.95 22.12
CA VAL A 111 -1.64 -0.59 21.59
C VAL A 111 -1.43 0.41 22.72
N TYR A 112 -0.59 1.41 22.47
CA TYR A 112 -0.52 2.64 23.23
C TYR A 112 -0.64 3.80 22.25
N ALA A 113 -1.51 4.76 22.52
CA ALA A 113 -1.72 5.89 21.63
C ALA A 113 -1.89 7.18 22.42
N ARG A 114 -1.34 8.26 21.88
CA ARG A 114 -1.62 9.62 22.32
C ARG A 114 -2.21 10.38 21.13
N ALA A 115 -3.32 11.05 21.35
CA ALA A 115 -3.99 11.88 20.35
C ALA A 115 -4.36 13.23 20.95
N GLY A 116 -4.45 14.24 20.11
CA GLY A 116 -4.80 15.57 20.57
C GLY A 116 -5.31 16.47 19.47
N LYS A 117 -5.61 17.70 19.89
CA LYS A 117 -6.21 18.77 19.12
C LYS A 117 -5.27 19.96 19.14
N ALA A 118 -4.70 20.35 18.01
CA ALA A 118 -3.77 21.47 17.93
C ALA A 118 -4.38 22.67 17.19
N LEU A 119 -4.92 22.44 15.99
CA LEU A 119 -5.54 23.45 15.13
C LEU A 119 -7.06 23.26 15.05
N ASN A 120 -7.55 22.05 15.29
CA ASN A 120 -8.97 21.72 15.23
C ASN A 120 -9.57 21.54 16.63
N SER A 121 -10.55 22.37 17.00
CA SER A 121 -11.19 22.29 18.32
C SER A 121 -12.15 21.11 18.48
N LYS A 122 -12.69 20.58 17.38
CA LYS A 122 -13.77 19.59 17.43
C LYS A 122 -13.25 18.15 17.48
N ARG A 123 -12.14 17.86 16.83
CA ARG A 123 -11.67 16.50 16.51
C ARG A 123 -10.15 16.38 16.67
N PHE A 124 -9.65 15.18 16.85
CA PHE A 124 -8.20 14.94 16.90
C PHE A 124 -7.57 15.17 15.52
N ASP A 125 -6.53 16.00 15.48
CA ASP A 125 -5.79 16.36 14.27
C ASP A 125 -4.32 15.91 14.32
N TYR A 126 -3.88 15.30 15.43
CA TYR A 126 -2.65 14.54 15.51
C TYR A 126 -2.77 13.31 16.42
N SER A 127 -1.95 12.30 16.13
CA SER A 127 -1.73 11.17 17.00
C SER A 127 -0.36 10.52 16.77
N ASP A 128 0.23 10.05 17.87
CA ASP A 128 1.35 9.11 17.88
C ASP A 128 0.84 7.78 18.43
N ILE A 129 1.08 6.68 17.72
CA ILE A 129 0.56 5.34 18.03
C ILE A 129 1.74 4.35 18.07
N PHE A 130 1.80 3.57 19.14
CA PHE A 130 2.72 2.46 19.32
C PHE A 130 1.94 1.14 19.34
N LEU A 131 2.31 0.20 18.47
CA LEU A 131 1.70 -1.12 18.38
C LEU A 131 2.78 -2.18 18.56
N ASN A 132 2.49 -3.24 19.32
CA ASN A 132 3.39 -4.37 19.45
C ASN A 132 2.81 -5.62 18.76
N TYR A 133 3.55 -6.22 17.84
CA TYR A 133 3.18 -7.43 17.10
C TYR A 133 3.99 -8.64 17.58
N ASN A 134 3.98 -8.91 18.89
CA ASN A 134 4.71 -10.02 19.51
C ASN A 134 6.22 -9.97 19.18
N GLY A 135 6.88 -8.89 19.60
CA GLY A 135 8.32 -8.68 19.41
C GLY A 135 8.72 -7.91 18.14
N VAL A 136 7.74 -7.32 17.44
CA VAL A 136 7.97 -6.28 16.41
C VAL A 136 7.27 -5.01 16.86
N ASP A 137 8.03 -3.94 17.06
CA ASP A 137 7.49 -2.65 17.49
C ASP A 137 7.14 -1.77 16.30
N VAL A 138 5.94 -1.21 16.29
CA VAL A 138 5.44 -0.38 15.20
C VAL A 138 5.09 1.01 15.74
N LEU A 139 5.72 2.04 15.19
CA LEU A 139 5.49 3.43 15.54
C LEU A 139 4.80 4.13 14.38
N LEU A 140 3.65 4.75 14.62
CA LEU A 140 2.91 5.50 13.62
C LEU A 140 2.76 6.94 14.08
N GLN A 141 3.19 7.88 13.26
CA GLN A 141 2.93 9.30 13.43
C GLN A 141 1.96 9.77 12.35
N VAL A 142 0.80 10.29 12.77
CA VAL A 142 -0.20 10.88 11.88
C VAL A 142 -0.61 12.26 12.34
N ASN A 143 -0.71 13.22 11.42
CA ASN A 143 -1.28 14.53 11.72
C ASN A 143 -1.70 15.31 10.46
N TRP A 144 -2.53 16.31 10.68
CA TRP A 144 -2.97 17.31 9.69
C TRP A 144 -2.35 18.71 9.91
N ILE A 145 -1.26 18.78 10.66
CA ILE A 145 -0.67 20.03 11.14
C ILE A 145 0.64 20.34 10.41
N THR A 146 1.36 19.30 9.97
CA THR A 146 2.70 19.45 9.42
C THR A 146 2.64 20.21 8.08
N PRO A 147 3.40 21.32 7.91
CA PRO A 147 3.36 22.15 6.69
C PRO A 147 4.04 21.48 5.48
N VAL A 148 4.49 20.23 5.62
CA VAL A 148 5.03 19.40 4.56
C VAL A 148 4.30 18.07 4.53
N LYS A 149 4.03 17.59 3.32
CA LYS A 149 3.39 16.29 3.10
C LYS A 149 4.45 15.20 3.12
N VAL A 150 4.41 14.33 4.13
CA VAL A 150 5.30 13.18 4.26
C VAL A 150 4.45 11.92 4.33
N ARG A 151 4.80 10.93 3.51
CA ARG A 151 4.21 9.59 3.56
C ARG A 151 5.33 8.60 3.34
N GLU A 152 5.83 8.08 4.45
CA GLU A 152 7.00 7.21 4.47
C GLU A 152 6.79 6.07 5.45
N LEU A 153 7.41 4.94 5.15
CA LEU A 153 7.48 3.77 6.03
C LEU A 153 8.92 3.27 6.03
N THR A 154 9.48 3.02 7.21
CA THR A 154 10.77 2.38 7.37
C THR A 154 10.61 1.04 8.06
N LEU A 155 11.48 0.08 7.70
CA LEU A 155 11.46 -1.24 8.29
C LEU A 155 12.89 -1.64 8.66
N THR A 156 13.07 -2.00 9.92
CA THR A 156 14.36 -2.44 10.47
C THR A 156 14.32 -3.93 10.71
N GLY A 157 15.18 -4.68 10.05
CA GLY A 157 15.47 -6.07 10.37
C GLY A 157 16.95 -6.27 10.67
N ILE A 158 17.29 -7.39 11.30
CA ILE A 158 18.67 -7.70 11.71
C ILE A 158 19.68 -7.78 10.54
N LYS A 159 19.21 -8.00 9.31
CA LYS A 159 20.07 -8.12 8.11
C LYS A 159 19.98 -6.93 7.16
N CYS A 160 18.88 -6.17 7.21
CA CYS A 160 18.57 -5.15 6.21
C CYS A 160 17.68 -4.08 6.84
N TYR A 161 17.84 -2.85 6.36
CA TYR A 161 16.94 -1.74 6.64
C TYR A 161 16.29 -1.28 5.33
N ALA A 162 15.05 -0.82 5.39
CA ALA A 162 14.32 -0.33 4.24
C ALA A 162 13.68 1.04 4.50
N GLU A 163 13.67 1.87 3.48
CA GLU A 163 12.92 3.13 3.44
C GLU A 163 11.99 3.12 2.24
N LEU A 164 10.71 3.29 2.50
CA LEU A 164 9.65 3.32 1.52
C LEU A 164 9.04 4.73 1.51
N SER A 165 8.98 5.35 0.34
CA SER A 165 8.24 6.60 0.13
C SER A 165 7.02 6.34 -0.73
N TYR A 166 5.83 6.55 -0.16
CA TYR A 166 4.56 6.39 -0.88
C TYR A 166 4.39 7.47 -1.95
N LEU A 167 4.86 8.70 -1.67
CA LEU A 167 4.76 9.82 -2.61
C LEU A 167 5.67 9.62 -3.82
N ASN A 168 6.92 9.24 -3.58
CA ASN A 168 7.90 9.10 -4.65
C ASN A 168 7.87 7.72 -5.29
N GLN A 169 7.07 6.78 -4.77
CA GLN A 169 7.02 5.39 -5.22
C GLN A 169 8.43 4.77 -5.25
N THR A 170 9.21 5.04 -4.21
CA THR A 170 10.58 4.51 -4.05
C THR A 170 10.68 3.58 -2.86
N LEU A 171 11.52 2.56 -3.00
CA LEU A 171 11.94 1.65 -1.95
C LEU A 171 13.45 1.56 -1.98
N ARG A 172 14.12 1.97 -0.90
CA ARG A 172 15.58 1.91 -0.73
C ARG A 172 15.94 0.84 0.30
N LEU A 173 17.02 0.12 0.08
CA LEU A 173 17.48 -0.96 0.94
C LEU A 173 18.92 -0.71 1.38
N TYR A 174 19.20 -1.00 2.65
CA TYR A 174 20.51 -0.79 3.27
C TYR A 174 20.96 -2.07 3.96
N LYS A 175 22.20 -2.48 3.73
CA LYS A 175 22.80 -3.68 4.33
C LYS A 175 24.12 -3.33 5.01
N LYS A 176 24.49 -4.12 6.02
CA LYS A 176 25.81 -4.01 6.67
C LYS A 176 26.90 -4.30 5.62
N GLY A 177 27.78 -3.34 5.36
CA GLY A 177 28.84 -3.44 4.34
C GLY A 177 28.63 -2.61 3.06
N GLY A 178 27.55 -1.83 2.96
CA GLY A 178 27.39 -0.85 1.87
C GLY A 178 25.93 -0.54 1.52
N LEU A 179 25.72 0.64 0.96
CA LEU A 179 24.46 1.07 0.36
C LEU A 179 24.18 0.19 -0.87
N VAL A 180 23.11 -0.58 -0.83
CA VAL A 180 22.60 -1.29 -2.01
C VAL A 180 21.45 -0.44 -2.55
N ASN A 181 21.78 0.58 -3.35
CA ASN A 181 20.78 1.40 -4.06
C ASN A 181 20.07 0.56 -5.13
N LEU A 182 19.18 -0.34 -4.73
CA LEU A 182 18.11 -0.79 -5.61
C LEU A 182 17.00 0.25 -5.56
N VAL A 183 17.18 1.35 -6.30
CA VAL A 183 16.07 2.25 -6.60
C VAL A 183 15.19 1.53 -7.61
N PHE A 184 14.14 0.86 -7.14
CA PHE A 184 13.07 0.41 -8.03
C PHE A 184 12.28 1.64 -8.47
N LEU A 185 12.66 2.23 -9.60
CA LEU A 185 11.84 3.24 -10.27
C LEU A 185 10.68 2.50 -10.96
N VAL A 186 9.52 2.41 -10.31
CA VAL A 186 8.37 1.62 -10.82
C VAL A 186 7.73 2.24 -12.08
N PHE A 187 8.29 3.33 -12.61
CA PHE A 187 7.81 4.01 -13.82
C PHE A 187 7.65 3.09 -15.04
N LEU A 188 8.45 2.02 -15.17
CA LEU A 188 8.43 1.17 -16.36
C LEU A 188 7.19 0.27 -16.46
N VAL A 189 6.65 -0.23 -15.33
CA VAL A 189 5.52 -1.18 -15.35
C VAL A 189 4.21 -0.47 -15.74
N PHE A 190 4.05 0.78 -15.31
CA PHE A 190 2.90 1.60 -15.69
C PHE A 190 2.96 2.02 -17.16
N LEU A 191 4.14 2.38 -17.68
CA LEU A 191 4.28 2.80 -19.07
C LEU A 191 3.98 1.64 -20.05
N VAL A 192 4.48 0.44 -19.75
CA VAL A 192 4.20 -0.75 -20.58
C VAL A 192 2.72 -1.12 -20.53
N SER A 193 2.09 -1.04 -19.35
CA SER A 193 0.66 -1.33 -19.20
C SER A 193 -0.24 -0.29 -19.85
N LEU A 194 0.14 0.99 -19.81
CA LEU A 194 -0.59 2.10 -20.43
C LEU A 194 -0.45 2.05 -21.96
N VAL A 195 0.74 1.75 -22.49
CA VAL A 195 0.95 1.54 -23.93
C VAL A 195 0.14 0.34 -24.43
N PHE A 196 0.07 -0.75 -23.64
CA PHE A 196 -0.74 -1.92 -23.97
C PHE A 196 -2.25 -1.65 -23.90
N LEU A 197 -2.70 -0.86 -22.93
CA LEU A 197 -4.11 -0.47 -22.78
C LEU A 197 -4.55 0.50 -23.90
N VAL A 198 -3.73 1.52 -24.21
CA VAL A 198 -3.95 2.42 -25.35
C VAL A 198 -3.99 1.62 -26.66
N TYR A 199 -3.10 0.64 -26.84
CA TYR A 199 -3.11 -0.24 -28.00
C TYR A 199 -4.40 -1.09 -28.10
N LEU A 200 -4.86 -1.69 -26.99
CA LEU A 200 -6.08 -2.49 -26.97
C LEU A 200 -7.35 -1.69 -27.25
N VAL A 201 -7.38 -0.42 -26.82
CA VAL A 201 -8.54 0.48 -26.99
C VAL A 201 -8.55 1.13 -28.38
N TYR A 202 -7.40 1.52 -28.92
CA TYR A 202 -7.33 2.29 -30.18
C TYR A 202 -7.07 1.46 -31.44
N PHE A 203 -6.59 0.21 -31.34
CA PHE A 203 -6.34 -0.62 -32.53
C PHE A 203 -7.37 -1.76 -32.69
N PRO A 204 -8.19 -1.74 -33.76
CA PRO A 204 -9.15 -2.81 -34.06
C PRO A 204 -8.43 -4.13 -34.38
N VAL A 205 -9.08 -5.25 -34.05
CA VAL A 205 -8.53 -6.62 -34.07
C VAL A 205 -7.87 -7.03 -35.39
N ARG A 206 -8.24 -6.40 -36.51
CA ARG A 206 -7.78 -6.71 -37.86
C ARG A 206 -6.30 -6.35 -38.12
N ASP A 207 -5.75 -5.35 -37.42
CA ASP A 207 -4.36 -4.86 -37.63
C ASP A 207 -3.34 -5.49 -36.67
N ARG A 208 -3.77 -6.28 -35.68
CA ARG A 208 -2.91 -6.84 -34.63
C ARG A 208 -1.92 -7.91 -35.12
N LYS A 209 -2.08 -8.41 -36.36
CA LYS A 209 -1.22 -9.46 -36.95
C LYS A 209 0.06 -8.95 -37.63
N ARG A 210 0.24 -7.63 -37.79
CA ARG A 210 1.39 -7.06 -38.52
C ARG A 210 2.51 -6.48 -37.64
N PHE A 211 2.35 -6.47 -36.32
CA PHE A 211 3.31 -5.85 -35.42
C PHE A 211 4.11 -6.90 -34.62
N ASN A 212 5.41 -6.99 -34.90
CA ASN A 212 6.37 -7.72 -34.07
C ASN A 212 7.23 -6.68 -33.32
N PRO A 213 6.99 -6.43 -32.02
CA PRO A 213 7.58 -5.31 -31.29
C PRO A 213 9.11 -5.40 -31.12
N VAL A 214 9.71 -6.55 -31.46
CA VAL A 214 11.15 -6.81 -31.31
C VAL A 214 11.98 -6.24 -32.47
N ARG A 215 11.39 -5.96 -33.65
CA ARG A 215 12.16 -5.68 -34.88
C ARG A 215 12.58 -4.23 -35.15
N LYS A 216 12.23 -3.26 -34.29
CA LYS A 216 12.52 -1.83 -34.53
C LYS A 216 13.08 -1.06 -33.32
N LEU A 217 13.76 -1.75 -32.41
CA LEU A 217 14.67 -1.10 -31.46
C LEU A 217 16.10 -1.43 -31.90
N ASN A 218 16.85 -0.42 -32.31
CA ASN A 218 18.26 -0.56 -32.67
C ASN A 218 19.05 -0.81 -31.38
N LEU A 219 19.27 -2.09 -31.06
CA LEU A 219 19.83 -2.62 -29.80
C LEU A 219 21.32 -2.27 -29.55
N LYS A 220 21.91 -1.34 -30.31
CA LYS A 220 23.30 -0.89 -30.11
C LYS A 220 23.42 0.31 -29.14
N ASP A 221 22.33 1.04 -28.90
CA ASP A 221 22.33 2.23 -28.00
C ASP A 221 21.87 1.93 -26.56
N ILE A 222 21.51 0.68 -26.25
CA ILE A 222 21.13 0.24 -24.91
C ILE A 222 22.18 -0.76 -24.42
N ARG A 223 23.34 -0.24 -24.01
CA ARG A 223 24.44 -1.00 -23.38
C ARG A 223 24.35 -1.01 -21.86
N VAL A 224 23.17 -1.19 -21.31
CA VAL A 224 22.94 -1.69 -19.95
C VAL A 224 21.62 -2.48 -20.06
N GLU A 225 21.50 -3.66 -19.44
CA GLU A 225 20.29 -4.51 -19.45
C GLU A 225 20.24 -5.70 -20.44
N HIS A 226 21.36 -6.37 -20.72
CA HIS A 226 21.29 -7.73 -21.31
C HIS A 226 20.87 -8.83 -20.31
N ASN A 227 20.76 -8.55 -19.01
CA ASN A 227 20.36 -9.54 -17.99
C ASN A 227 18.91 -9.42 -17.48
N ILE A 228 18.15 -8.40 -17.90
CA ILE A 228 16.78 -8.17 -17.40
C ILE A 228 15.73 -8.72 -18.38
N LEU A 229 15.98 -8.67 -19.69
CA LEU A 229 15.06 -9.20 -20.71
C LEU A 229 15.00 -10.74 -20.77
N LEU A 230 16.08 -11.44 -20.42
CA LEU A 230 16.10 -12.91 -20.39
C LEU A 230 15.22 -13.51 -19.29
N PHE A 231 14.94 -12.76 -18.21
CA PHE A 231 14.14 -13.25 -17.08
C PHE A 231 12.63 -13.25 -17.35
N ILE A 232 12.16 -12.52 -18.36
CA ILE A 232 10.72 -12.43 -18.70
C ILE A 232 10.33 -13.47 -19.76
N SER A 233 11.31 -14.09 -20.46
CA SER A 233 11.03 -15.08 -21.52
C SER A 233 10.96 -16.55 -21.06
N ASN A 234 11.42 -16.88 -19.84
CA ASN A 234 11.56 -18.27 -19.37
C ASN A 234 10.72 -18.60 -18.11
N GLY A 235 9.52 -18.04 -18.01
CA GLY A 235 8.60 -18.34 -16.91
C GLY A 235 7.14 -18.35 -17.35
N VAL A 236 6.81 -19.29 -18.25
CA VAL A 236 5.45 -19.81 -18.44
C VAL A 236 5.37 -21.14 -17.70
#